data_AF-A0A6V8DYR8-F1
#
_entry.id   AF-A0A6V8DYR8-F1
#
_cell.length_a   1.000
_cell.length_b   1.000
_cell.length_c   1.000
_cell.angle_alpha   90.00
_cell.angle_beta   90.00
_cell.angle_gamma   90.00
#
_symmetry.space_group_name_H-M   'P 1'
#
loop_
_entity.id
_entity.type
_entity.pdbx_description
1 polymer ?
#
loop_
_entity_poly.entity_id
_entity_poly.type
_entity_poly.pdbx_seq_one_letter_code
_entity_poly.pdbx_strand_id
1 'polypeptide(L)'
;MELSWEDIVWSDPDGGRIVLHGVLPTTVYPQALRPRMEWHALALLEGPEIEDVWVLEEESEKESPGINLASAILGGGIDSALIEDLTQLDELQTGRFPDPEPRRLHRLALRHNRPVYCIEPALDDSAWEEQRTLEAKASTHWRKLLSMVRIGKKWRKAVKVRIFDAVPPPKNVAKDMATAAVLTAAWWDLTESRINASLSNARDKRFAQRLRGALAKEREKHGEAATLLLPMVQTWRPAILGMLNSTPEPEEIISSSGPSGQQEEE
;
A
#
# COMPACT_ATOMS: atom_id res chain seq x y z
N MET A 1 15.93 4.44 8.32
CA MET A 1 15.34 3.86 7.10
C MET A 1 15.01 5.05 6.21
N GLU A 2 15.50 5.07 4.98
CA GLU A 2 15.52 6.30 4.18
C GLU A 2 14.16 6.57 3.52
N LEU A 3 13.56 7.74 3.77
CA LEU A 3 12.33 8.21 3.13
C LEU A 3 12.61 8.68 1.69
N SER A 4 13.15 7.77 0.87
CA SER A 4 13.62 8.07 -0.49
C SER A 4 12.49 8.30 -1.48
N TRP A 5 12.58 9.37 -2.29
CA TRP A 5 11.62 9.72 -3.34
C TRP A 5 11.73 8.89 -4.60
N GLU A 6 12.83 8.16 -4.77
CA GLU A 6 13.05 7.33 -5.95
C GLU A 6 12.34 5.98 -5.80
N ASP A 7 11.86 5.44 -6.91
CA ASP A 7 11.32 4.10 -6.97
C ASP A 7 12.43 3.06 -6.78
N ILE A 8 12.14 1.98 -6.06
CA ILE A 8 13.08 0.87 -5.93
C ILE A 8 12.75 -0.14 -7.02
N VAL A 9 13.74 -0.50 -7.82
CA VAL A 9 13.61 -1.52 -8.87
C VAL A 9 14.26 -2.81 -8.40
N TRP A 10 13.48 -3.87 -8.28
CA TRP A 10 13.97 -5.22 -8.01
C TRP A 10 13.91 -6.06 -9.29
N SER A 11 15.02 -6.68 -9.67
CA SER A 11 15.09 -7.60 -10.81
C SER A 11 14.94 -9.03 -10.32
N ASP A 12 14.00 -9.77 -10.91
CA ASP A 12 13.79 -11.17 -10.56
C ASP A 12 14.89 -12.04 -11.21
N PRO A 13 15.51 -12.99 -10.49
CA PRO A 13 16.44 -13.95 -11.09
C PRO A 13 15.86 -14.74 -12.26
N ASP A 14 14.54 -14.94 -12.29
CA ASP A 14 13.81 -15.64 -13.36
C ASP A 14 13.38 -14.69 -14.50
N GLY A 15 13.80 -13.42 -14.45
CA GLY A 15 13.56 -12.41 -15.47
C GLY A 15 12.47 -11.40 -15.15
N GLY A 16 12.52 -10.23 -15.80
CA GLY A 16 11.62 -9.12 -15.52
C GLY A 16 11.94 -8.39 -14.21
N ARG A 17 11.09 -7.41 -13.86
CA ARG A 17 11.30 -6.54 -12.69
C ARG A 17 10.02 -6.11 -11.98
N ILE A 18 10.16 -5.80 -10.70
CA ILE A 18 9.13 -5.19 -9.87
C ILE A 18 9.59 -3.78 -9.47
N VAL A 19 8.75 -2.79 -9.69
CA VAL A 19 8.99 -1.39 -9.31
C VAL A 19 8.18 -1.07 -8.06
N LEU A 20 8.85 -0.92 -6.92
CA LEU A 20 8.26 -0.54 -5.64
C LEU A 20 8.10 0.99 -5.59
N HIS A 21 6.93 1.46 -5.99
CA HIS A 21 6.57 2.86 -6.01
C HIS A 21 6.08 3.33 -4.63
N GLY A 22 6.79 4.27 -4.02
CA GLY A 22 6.47 4.75 -2.67
C GLY A 22 5.30 5.72 -2.66
N VAL A 23 4.18 5.32 -2.07
CA VAL A 23 2.98 6.16 -1.89
C VAL A 23 2.85 6.69 -0.46
N LEU A 24 2.24 7.87 -0.31
CA LEU A 24 1.83 8.47 0.95
C LEU A 24 0.30 8.43 1.01
N PRO A 25 -0.31 7.76 2.00
CA PRO A 25 -1.76 7.61 2.08
C PRO A 25 -2.51 8.94 2.05
N THR A 26 -3.66 8.95 1.38
CA THR A 26 -4.61 10.07 1.25
C THR A 26 -4.04 11.35 0.64
N THR A 27 -2.84 11.29 0.06
CA THR A 27 -2.08 12.47 -0.42
C THR A 27 -2.02 12.50 -1.94
N VAL A 28 -2.41 13.61 -2.55
CA VAL A 28 -2.37 13.77 -4.01
C VAL A 28 -0.92 13.94 -4.48
N TYR A 29 -0.46 13.00 -5.31
CA TYR A 29 0.91 13.02 -5.81
C TYR A 29 1.14 14.07 -6.90
N PRO A 30 2.17 14.93 -6.77
CA PRO A 30 2.57 15.85 -7.82
C PRO A 30 3.15 15.06 -9.01
N GLN A 31 3.01 15.61 -10.22
CA GLN A 31 3.48 14.96 -11.45
C GLN A 31 4.98 14.63 -11.43
N ALA A 32 5.78 15.40 -10.68
CA ALA A 32 7.21 15.16 -10.52
C ALA A 32 7.54 13.82 -9.83
N LEU A 33 6.64 13.33 -8.97
CA LEU A 33 6.83 12.11 -8.19
C LEU A 33 6.08 10.89 -8.75
N ARG A 34 5.31 11.05 -9.83
CA ARG A 34 4.57 9.93 -10.44
C ARG A 34 5.50 9.02 -11.24
N PRO A 35 5.21 7.71 -11.31
CA PRO A 35 5.95 6.76 -12.15
C PRO A 35 5.99 7.22 -13.61
N ARG A 36 7.17 7.23 -14.23
CA ARG A 36 7.39 7.64 -15.64
C ARG A 36 7.87 6.52 -16.55
N MET A 37 8.23 5.37 -15.99
CA MET A 37 8.65 4.21 -16.76
C MET A 37 7.46 3.52 -17.42
N GLU A 38 7.74 2.77 -18.48
CA GLU A 38 6.81 1.78 -18.99
C GLU A 38 6.67 0.61 -18.01
N TRP A 39 5.43 0.15 -17.85
CA TRP A 39 5.07 -0.99 -17.03
C TRP A 39 3.93 -1.76 -17.69
N HIS A 40 3.87 -3.06 -17.42
CA HIS A 40 3.02 -4.03 -18.11
C HIS A 40 1.79 -4.40 -17.28
N ALA A 41 1.96 -4.49 -15.96
CA ALA A 41 0.89 -4.79 -15.01
C ALA A 41 1.00 -3.97 -13.72
N LEU A 42 -0.12 -3.87 -13.00
CA LEU A 42 -0.23 -3.25 -11.69
C LEU A 42 -0.42 -4.33 -10.63
N ALA A 43 0.29 -4.22 -9.51
CA ALA A 43 0.03 -5.01 -8.31
C ALA A 43 -0.49 -4.11 -7.19
N LEU A 44 -1.48 -4.59 -6.43
CA LEU A 44 -2.04 -3.93 -5.26
C LEU A 44 -1.88 -4.85 -4.05
N LEU A 45 -1.35 -4.37 -2.93
CA LEU A 45 -1.23 -5.15 -1.69
C LEU A 45 -2.56 -5.23 -0.92
N GLU A 46 -3.66 -5.40 -1.66
CA GLU A 46 -5.02 -5.42 -1.17
C GLU A 46 -5.73 -6.66 -1.73
N GLY A 47 -6.88 -6.99 -1.16
CA GLY A 47 -7.78 -8.03 -1.66
C GLY A 47 -8.52 -7.62 -2.94
N PRO A 48 -9.13 -8.58 -3.65
CA PRO A 48 -9.89 -8.32 -4.88
C PRO A 48 -11.06 -7.33 -4.69
N GLU A 49 -11.59 -7.21 -3.48
CA GLU A 49 -12.69 -6.32 -3.10
C GLU A 49 -12.32 -4.81 -3.12
N ILE A 50 -11.05 -4.46 -3.25
CA ILE A 50 -10.58 -3.06 -3.18
C ILE A 50 -11.24 -2.17 -4.24
N GLU A 51 -11.57 -2.72 -5.41
CA GLU A 51 -12.24 -1.94 -6.45
C GLU A 51 -13.64 -1.51 -6.02
N ASP A 52 -14.41 -2.41 -5.40
CA ASP A 52 -15.75 -2.11 -4.88
C ASP A 52 -15.69 -1.07 -3.77
N VAL A 53 -14.68 -1.16 -2.89
CA VAL A 53 -14.44 -0.15 -1.85
C VAL A 53 -14.21 1.22 -2.47
N TRP A 54 -13.35 1.33 -3.48
CA TRP A 54 -13.09 2.61 -4.14
C TRP A 54 -14.30 3.16 -4.89
N VAL A 55 -15.12 2.30 -5.50
CA VAL A 55 -16.36 2.73 -6.15
C VAL A 55 -17.34 3.28 -5.11
N LEU A 56 -17.50 2.59 -3.98
CA LEU A 56 -18.35 3.03 -2.88
C LEU A 56 -17.88 4.37 -2.30
N GLU A 57 -16.57 4.54 -2.07
CA GLU A 57 -15.99 5.80 -1.61
C GLU A 57 -16.24 6.95 -2.62
N GLU A 58 -16.12 6.68 -3.92
CA GLU A 58 -16.40 7.66 -4.97
C GLU A 58 -17.88 8.04 -5.06
N GLU A 59 -18.78 7.10 -4.80
CA GLU A 59 -20.22 7.34 -4.73
C GLU A 59 -20.58 8.16 -3.50
N SER A 60 -20.06 7.80 -2.32
CA SER A 60 -20.29 8.54 -1.09
C SER A 60 -19.75 9.97 -1.15
N GLU A 61 -18.59 10.21 -1.79
CA GLU A 61 -18.06 11.56 -2.02
C GLU A 61 -18.96 12.41 -2.93
N LYS A 62 -19.65 11.79 -3.92
CA LYS A 62 -20.60 12.51 -4.78
C LYS A 62 -21.86 12.91 -4.02
N GLU A 63 -22.35 12.03 -3.14
CA GLU A 63 -23.55 12.27 -2.35
C GLU A 63 -23.30 13.27 -1.22
N SER A 64 -22.16 13.16 -0.54
CA SER A 64 -21.77 14.00 0.59
C SER A 64 -20.26 14.26 0.57
N PRO A 65 -19.80 15.36 -0.06
CA PRO A 65 -18.38 15.68 -0.13
C PRO A 65 -17.71 15.74 1.25
N GLY A 66 -16.60 15.01 1.41
CA GLY A 66 -15.83 14.90 2.65
C GLY A 66 -16.35 13.86 3.64
N ILE A 67 -17.37 13.06 3.29
CA ILE A 67 -17.92 12.04 4.19
C ILE A 67 -16.91 10.96 4.55
N ASN A 68 -16.07 10.52 3.62
CA ASN A 68 -15.08 9.48 3.90
C ASN A 68 -13.97 10.03 4.81
N LEU A 69 -13.53 11.27 4.56
CA LEU A 69 -12.58 11.96 5.42
C LEU A 69 -13.12 12.11 6.85
N ALA A 70 -14.35 12.61 6.99
CA ALA A 70 -15.00 12.75 8.28
C ALA A 70 -15.14 11.40 8.99
N SER A 71 -15.53 10.35 8.26
CA SER A 71 -15.67 8.99 8.80
C SER A 71 -14.33 8.42 9.27
N ALA A 72 -13.25 8.63 8.51
CA ALA A 72 -11.90 8.20 8.87
C ALA A 72 -11.38 8.92 10.13
N ILE A 73 -11.63 10.23 10.27
CA ILE A 73 -11.28 10.99 11.48
C ILE A 73 -12.10 10.50 12.69
N LEU A 74 -13.42 10.32 12.52
CA LEU A 74 -14.32 9.83 13.58
C LEU A 74 -14.01 8.40 14.05
N GLY A 75 -13.46 7.57 13.16
CA GLY A 75 -13.01 6.21 13.50
C GLY A 75 -11.92 6.17 14.58
N GLY A 76 -11.19 7.28 14.78
CA GLY A 76 -10.15 7.40 15.80
C GLY A 76 -8.92 6.53 15.50
N GLY A 77 -8.13 6.23 16.54
CA GLY A 77 -6.95 5.38 16.40
C GLY A 77 -5.74 6.08 15.74
N ILE A 78 -4.89 5.30 15.09
CA ILE A 78 -3.64 5.78 14.47
C ILE A 78 -3.95 6.45 13.13
N ASP A 79 -4.94 5.93 12.39
CA ASP A 79 -5.34 6.45 11.08
C ASP A 79 -5.92 7.86 11.20
N SER A 80 -6.80 8.08 12.17
CA SER A 80 -7.33 9.41 12.50
C SER A 80 -6.19 10.39 12.85
N ALA A 81 -5.21 9.98 13.67
CA ALA A 81 -4.07 10.83 14.01
C ALA A 81 -3.19 11.19 12.79
N LEU A 82 -2.99 10.25 11.86
CA LEU A 82 -2.29 10.52 10.60
C LEU A 82 -3.06 11.55 9.77
N ILE A 83 -4.36 11.33 9.58
CA ILE A 83 -5.21 12.15 8.72
C ILE A 83 -5.38 13.57 9.29
N GLU A 84 -5.58 13.69 10.61
CA GLU A 84 -5.65 14.97 11.30
C GLU A 84 -4.39 15.80 11.04
N ASP A 85 -3.19 15.23 11.22
CA ASP A 85 -1.93 15.95 10.97
C ASP A 85 -1.67 16.20 9.48
N LEU A 86 -2.02 15.27 8.58
CA LEU A 86 -1.88 15.46 7.13
C LEU A 86 -2.77 16.60 6.62
N THR A 87 -3.98 16.75 7.16
CA THR A 87 -4.92 17.82 6.76
C THR A 87 -4.53 19.21 7.25
N GLN A 88 -3.51 19.32 8.13
CA GLN A 88 -2.91 20.61 8.51
C GLN A 88 -1.80 21.08 7.53
N LEU A 89 -1.46 20.30 6.51
CA LEU A 89 -0.41 20.65 5.55
C LEU A 89 -0.99 21.52 4.42
N ASP A 90 -0.67 22.81 4.45
CA ASP A 90 -1.25 23.82 3.56
C ASP A 90 -0.76 23.71 2.10
N GLU A 91 0.45 23.21 1.85
CA GLU A 91 1.00 23.12 0.48
C GLU A 91 0.51 21.86 -0.28
N LEU A 92 -0.20 20.95 0.40
CA LEU A 92 -0.63 19.66 -0.16
C LEU A 92 -2.15 19.50 -0.18
N GLN A 93 -2.62 18.73 -1.16
CA GLN A 93 -3.97 18.18 -1.12
C GLN A 93 -3.92 16.80 -0.44
N THR A 94 -4.34 16.75 0.82
CA THR A 94 -4.37 15.53 1.65
C THR A 94 -5.82 15.17 2.04
N GLY A 95 -6.00 14.05 2.76
CA GLY A 95 -7.32 13.60 3.22
C GLY A 95 -8.27 13.21 2.08
N ARG A 96 -7.72 12.78 0.94
CA ARG A 96 -8.51 12.34 -0.22
C ARG A 96 -8.82 10.86 -0.16
N PHE A 97 -10.08 10.55 -0.46
CA PHE A 97 -10.63 9.20 -0.57
C PHE A 97 -11.35 9.06 -1.92
N PRO A 98 -11.23 7.92 -2.62
CA PRO A 98 -10.26 6.85 -2.39
C PRO A 98 -8.81 7.36 -2.45
N ASP A 99 -7.89 6.55 -1.92
CA ASP A 99 -6.47 6.90 -1.85
C ASP A 99 -5.94 7.26 -3.27
N PRO A 100 -5.52 8.52 -3.51
CA PRO A 100 -5.52 9.08 -4.86
C PRO A 100 -4.47 8.44 -5.78
N GLU A 101 -3.28 8.08 -5.29
CA GLU A 101 -2.23 7.54 -6.15
C GLU A 101 -2.49 6.07 -6.55
N PRO A 102 -2.80 5.13 -5.63
CA PRO A 102 -3.22 3.78 -5.99
C PRO A 102 -4.43 3.77 -6.93
N ARG A 103 -5.49 4.54 -6.62
CA ARG A 103 -6.68 4.60 -7.47
C ARG A 103 -6.40 5.19 -8.85
N ARG A 104 -5.52 6.20 -8.94
CA ARG A 104 -5.10 6.78 -10.22
C ARG A 104 -4.35 5.76 -11.07
N LEU A 105 -3.43 5.00 -10.48
CA LEU A 105 -2.69 3.95 -11.18
C LEU A 105 -3.60 2.81 -11.61
N HIS A 106 -4.56 2.42 -10.79
CA HIS A 106 -5.60 1.46 -11.13
C HIS A 106 -6.40 1.88 -12.37
N ARG A 107 -6.96 3.10 -12.36
CA ARG A 107 -7.68 3.66 -13.52
C ARG A 107 -6.81 3.73 -14.77
N LEU A 108 -5.51 4.00 -14.61
CA LEU A 108 -4.55 4.01 -15.71
C LEU A 108 -4.31 2.59 -16.25
N ALA A 109 -4.23 1.57 -15.39
CA ALA A 109 -4.13 0.18 -15.78
C ALA A 109 -5.34 -0.23 -16.64
N LEU A 110 -6.56 0.01 -16.14
CA LEU A 110 -7.81 -0.30 -16.86
C LEU A 110 -7.89 0.42 -18.20
N ARG A 111 -7.58 1.72 -18.25
CA ARG A 111 -7.59 2.50 -19.50
C ARG A 111 -6.66 1.94 -20.57
N HIS A 112 -5.55 1.34 -20.17
CA HIS A 112 -4.55 0.77 -21.07
C HIS A 112 -4.63 -0.75 -21.18
N ASN A 113 -5.72 -1.38 -20.68
CA ASN A 113 -5.91 -2.83 -20.67
C ASN A 113 -4.73 -3.60 -20.05
N ARG A 114 -4.13 -3.04 -19.00
CA ARG A 114 -3.05 -3.67 -18.25
C ARG A 114 -3.63 -4.52 -17.13
N PRO A 115 -3.15 -5.76 -16.94
CA PRO A 115 -3.59 -6.61 -15.84
C PRO A 115 -3.35 -5.95 -14.48
N VAL A 116 -4.32 -6.13 -13.58
CA VAL A 116 -4.25 -5.75 -12.17
C VAL A 116 -4.23 -7.02 -11.33
N TYR A 117 -3.26 -7.15 -10.44
CA TYR A 117 -3.09 -8.28 -9.55
C TYR A 117 -3.32 -7.84 -8.10
N CYS A 118 -4.35 -8.36 -7.45
CA CYS A 118 -4.57 -8.20 -6.01
C CYS A 118 -3.74 -9.24 -5.26
N ILE A 119 -2.70 -8.76 -4.58
CA ILE A 119 -1.65 -9.58 -3.97
C ILE A 119 -2.11 -10.17 -2.65
N GLU A 120 -3.07 -9.58 -1.95
CA GLU A 120 -3.68 -10.25 -0.82
C GLU A 120 -4.45 -11.49 -1.31
N PRO A 121 -4.27 -12.67 -0.68
CA PRO A 121 -5.12 -13.83 -0.94
C PRO A 121 -6.60 -13.52 -0.69
N ALA A 122 -7.47 -14.18 -1.43
CA ALA A 122 -8.91 -14.08 -1.21
C ALA A 122 -9.32 -14.72 0.12
N LEU A 123 -10.53 -14.38 0.59
CA LEU A 123 -11.05 -14.81 1.89
C LEU A 123 -11.29 -16.32 2.01
N ASP A 124 -11.33 -17.04 0.89
CA ASP A 124 -11.45 -18.50 0.83
C ASP A 124 -10.11 -19.24 1.05
N ASP A 125 -9.00 -18.50 1.13
CA ASP A 125 -7.69 -19.06 1.46
C ASP A 125 -7.56 -19.30 2.97
N SER A 126 -7.73 -20.55 3.39
CA SER A 126 -7.72 -20.93 4.82
C SER A 126 -6.40 -20.60 5.54
N ALA A 127 -5.26 -20.69 4.85
CA ALA A 127 -3.97 -20.32 5.44
C ALA A 127 -3.85 -18.80 5.66
N TRP A 128 -4.43 -18.01 4.75
CA TRP A 128 -4.51 -16.57 4.91
C TRP A 128 -5.50 -16.18 6.02
N GLU A 129 -6.67 -16.82 6.07
CA GLU A 129 -7.65 -16.60 7.13
C GLU A 129 -7.05 -16.86 8.53
N GLU A 130 -6.30 -17.95 8.69
CA GLU A 130 -5.59 -18.25 9.93
C GLU A 130 -4.58 -17.14 10.27
N GLN A 131 -3.79 -16.70 9.29
CA GLN A 131 -2.84 -15.62 9.47
C GLN A 131 -3.54 -14.31 9.91
N ARG A 132 -4.62 -13.90 9.22
CA ARG A 132 -5.41 -12.70 9.57
C ARG A 132 -6.01 -12.82 10.96
N THR A 133 -6.46 -14.02 11.34
CA THR A 133 -6.95 -14.30 12.70
C THR A 133 -5.85 -14.11 13.75
N LEU A 134 -4.62 -14.56 13.48
CA LEU A 134 -3.48 -14.37 14.39
C LEU A 134 -3.07 -12.90 14.51
N GLU A 135 -3.06 -12.16 13.40
CA GLU A 135 -2.82 -10.71 13.38
C GLU A 135 -3.89 -9.93 14.15
N ALA A 136 -5.16 -10.30 13.98
CA ALA A 136 -6.28 -9.74 14.72
C ALA A 136 -6.13 -10.01 16.22
N LYS A 137 -5.84 -11.24 16.64
CA LYS A 137 -5.60 -11.59 18.05
C LYS A 137 -4.43 -10.80 18.65
N ALA A 138 -3.33 -10.65 17.91
CA ALA A 138 -2.16 -9.90 18.36
C ALA A 138 -2.49 -8.40 18.53
N SER A 139 -3.17 -7.81 17.55
CA SER A 139 -3.48 -6.39 17.52
C SER A 139 -4.60 -5.98 18.49
N THR A 140 -5.49 -6.91 18.86
CA THR A 140 -6.61 -6.70 19.80
C THR A 140 -6.31 -7.20 21.22
N HIS A 141 -5.10 -7.69 21.48
CA HIS A 141 -4.71 -8.08 22.83
C HIS A 141 -4.90 -6.91 23.83
N TRP A 142 -5.46 -7.17 25.00
CA TRP A 142 -5.87 -6.13 25.97
C TRP A 142 -4.78 -5.11 26.32
N ARG A 143 -3.51 -5.55 26.41
CA ARG A 143 -2.36 -4.64 26.62
C ARG A 143 -2.18 -3.64 25.48
N LYS A 144 -2.41 -4.06 24.24
CA LYS A 144 -2.35 -3.19 23.05
C LYS A 144 -3.53 -2.21 23.08
N LEU A 145 -4.74 -2.68 23.36
CA LEU A 145 -5.93 -1.84 23.47
C LEU A 145 -5.79 -0.77 24.56
N LEU A 146 -5.36 -1.12 25.77
CA LEU A 146 -5.11 -0.13 26.82
C LEU A 146 -4.04 0.89 26.44
N SER A 147 -3.06 0.48 25.64
CA SER A 147 -2.02 1.36 25.16
C SER A 147 -2.52 2.41 24.14
N MET A 148 -3.69 2.17 23.52
CA MET A 148 -4.35 3.11 22.60
C MET A 148 -4.97 4.31 23.32
N VAL A 149 -5.28 4.21 24.61
CA VAL A 149 -5.75 5.35 25.43
C VAL A 149 -4.73 6.50 25.43
N ARG A 150 -3.44 6.19 25.23
CA ARG A 150 -2.35 7.17 25.16
C ARG A 150 -1.87 7.41 23.73
N ILE A 151 -2.73 7.21 22.73
CA ILE A 151 -2.33 7.30 21.32
C ILE A 151 -1.70 8.64 20.98
N GLY A 152 -2.26 9.77 21.43
CA GLY A 152 -1.67 11.09 21.17
C GLY A 152 -0.23 11.25 21.66
N LYS A 153 0.13 10.67 22.83
CA LYS A 153 1.52 10.69 23.33
C LYS A 153 2.43 9.78 22.51
N LYS A 154 1.93 8.61 22.10
CA LYS A 154 2.67 7.67 21.25
C LYS A 154 2.91 8.25 19.86
N TRP A 155 1.88 8.82 19.27
CA TRP A 155 1.90 9.52 17.98
C TRP A 155 3.00 10.58 17.94
N ARG A 156 2.95 11.57 18.84
CA ARG A 156 3.98 12.63 18.93
C ARG A 156 5.39 12.07 19.10
N LYS A 157 5.55 10.97 19.86
CA LYS A 157 6.84 10.31 20.03
C LYS A 157 7.32 9.65 18.74
N ALA A 158 6.45 8.95 18.02
CA ALA A 158 6.76 8.32 16.74
C ALA A 158 7.16 9.36 15.69
N VAL A 159 6.36 10.43 15.55
CA VAL A 159 6.68 11.57 14.67
C VAL A 159 8.04 12.17 15.02
N LYS A 160 8.30 12.45 16.30
CA LYS A 160 9.59 13.01 16.75
C LYS A 160 10.80 12.14 16.38
N VAL A 161 10.65 10.81 16.40
CA VAL A 161 11.71 9.89 15.97
C VAL A 161 11.93 10.00 14.45
N ARG A 162 10.84 10.06 13.67
CA ARG A 162 10.89 10.06 12.20
C ARG A 162 11.27 11.39 11.57
N ILE A 163 11.16 12.52 12.28
CA ILE A 163 11.61 13.84 11.77
C ILE A 163 13.07 13.80 11.29
N PHE A 164 13.94 13.01 11.93
CA PHE A 164 15.35 12.92 11.54
C PHE A 164 15.59 12.07 10.28
N ASP A 165 14.60 11.30 9.83
CA ASP A 165 14.65 10.53 8.57
C ASP A 165 14.13 11.35 7.37
N ALA A 166 13.71 12.61 7.58
CA ALA A 166 13.13 13.46 6.54
C ALA A 166 14.12 13.73 5.40
N VAL A 167 13.72 13.38 4.17
CA VAL A 167 14.49 13.66 2.96
C VAL A 167 13.80 14.80 2.20
N PRO A 168 14.52 15.89 1.84
CA PRO A 168 13.94 16.97 1.04
C PRO A 168 13.40 16.44 -0.29
N PRO A 169 12.19 16.87 -0.72
CA PRO A 169 11.64 16.43 -1.99
C PRO A 169 12.41 17.05 -3.17
N PRO A 170 12.24 16.51 -4.40
CA PRO A 170 12.87 17.07 -5.60
C PRO A 170 12.50 18.54 -5.82
N LYS A 171 13.30 19.23 -6.65
CA LYS A 171 13.00 20.63 -7.03
C LYS A 171 11.57 20.73 -7.61
N ASN A 172 10.88 21.82 -7.26
CA ASN A 172 9.50 22.12 -7.66
C ASN A 172 8.43 21.17 -7.09
N VAL A 173 8.75 20.44 -6.02
CA VAL A 173 7.79 19.72 -5.19
C VAL A 173 7.64 20.44 -3.86
N ALA A 174 6.40 20.52 -3.36
CA ALA A 174 6.07 21.16 -2.07
C ALA A 174 6.88 20.55 -0.93
N LYS A 175 7.36 21.40 -0.01
CA LYS A 175 8.22 20.95 1.10
C LYS A 175 7.46 20.07 2.07
N ASP A 176 6.16 20.30 2.19
CA ASP A 176 5.24 19.51 3.00
C ASP A 176 5.20 18.04 2.62
N MET A 177 5.66 17.65 1.41
CA MET A 177 5.83 16.23 1.07
C MET A 177 6.77 15.53 2.05
N ALA A 178 7.88 16.16 2.46
CA ALA A 178 8.78 15.57 3.45
C ALA A 178 8.09 15.40 4.81
N THR A 179 7.27 16.36 5.22
CA THR A 179 6.46 16.25 6.44
C THR A 179 5.46 15.11 6.32
N ALA A 180 4.73 15.02 5.21
CA ALA A 180 3.79 13.92 4.95
C ALA A 180 4.50 12.55 5.00
N ALA A 181 5.69 12.42 4.42
CA ALA A 181 6.48 11.19 4.49
C ALA A 181 6.88 10.81 5.92
N VAL A 182 7.24 11.80 6.76
CA VAL A 182 7.51 11.59 8.19
C VAL A 182 6.26 11.12 8.94
N LEU A 183 5.10 11.73 8.66
CA LEU A 183 3.83 11.34 9.29
C LEU A 183 3.42 9.92 8.88
N THR A 184 3.51 9.60 7.59
CA THR A 184 3.28 8.24 7.07
C THR A 184 4.23 7.22 7.70
N ALA A 185 5.50 7.57 7.88
CA ALA A 185 6.47 6.69 8.53
C ALA A 185 6.13 6.41 10.00
N ALA A 186 5.73 7.45 10.74
CA ALA A 186 5.31 7.33 12.13
C ALA A 186 4.02 6.49 12.26
N TRP A 187 3.08 6.69 11.34
CA TRP A 187 1.86 5.88 11.23
C TRP A 187 2.19 4.41 10.99
N TRP A 188 3.01 4.12 9.98
CA TRP A 188 3.40 2.75 9.65
C TRP A 188 4.10 2.03 10.80
N ASP A 189 5.03 2.71 11.50
CA ASP A 189 5.69 2.16 12.68
C ASP A 189 4.70 1.75 13.77
N LEU A 190 3.71 2.61 14.02
CA LEU A 190 2.71 2.33 15.04
C LEU A 190 1.78 1.20 14.61
N THR A 191 1.38 1.15 13.35
CA THR A 191 0.58 0.08 12.75
C THR A 191 1.30 -1.27 12.85
N GLU A 192 2.55 -1.35 12.37
CA GLU A 192 3.36 -2.57 12.46
C GLU A 192 3.64 -3.00 13.90
N SER A 193 3.84 -2.03 14.81
CA SER A 193 4.05 -2.36 16.23
C SER A 193 2.86 -3.06 16.90
N ARG A 194 1.68 -3.12 16.25
CA ARG A 194 0.50 -3.81 16.78
C ARG A 194 0.60 -5.32 16.63
N ILE A 195 1.28 -5.80 15.60
CA ILE A 195 1.56 -7.22 15.40
C ILE A 195 2.99 -7.55 15.83
N ASN A 196 3.38 -8.82 15.74
CA ASN A 196 4.73 -9.25 16.07
C ASN A 196 5.53 -9.52 14.78
N ALA A 197 6.85 -9.48 14.86
CA ALA A 197 7.72 -9.62 13.69
C ALA A 197 7.53 -10.95 12.94
N SER A 198 7.13 -12.02 13.63
CA SER A 198 6.86 -13.31 12.96
C SER A 198 5.64 -13.21 12.04
N LEU A 199 4.58 -12.50 12.47
CA LEU A 199 3.39 -12.29 11.67
C LEU A 199 3.67 -11.33 10.51
N SER A 200 4.35 -10.21 10.76
CA SER A 200 4.76 -9.27 9.69
C SER A 200 5.62 -9.98 8.63
N ASN A 201 6.60 -10.80 9.05
CA ASN A 201 7.46 -11.54 8.13
C ASN A 201 6.68 -12.60 7.34
N ALA A 202 5.72 -13.29 7.96
CA ALA A 202 4.87 -14.26 7.25
C ALA A 202 4.03 -13.57 6.16
N ARG A 203 3.41 -12.43 6.49
CA ARG A 203 2.66 -11.58 5.57
C ARG A 203 3.50 -11.13 4.40
N ASP A 204 4.64 -10.52 4.70
CA ASP A 204 5.52 -9.92 3.70
C ASP A 204 6.14 -11.00 2.81
N LYS A 205 6.45 -12.19 3.37
CA LYS A 205 6.90 -13.34 2.58
C LYS A 205 5.83 -13.78 1.59
N ARG A 206 4.59 -13.94 2.04
CA ARG A 206 3.50 -14.37 1.16
C ARG A 206 3.21 -13.34 0.07
N PHE A 207 3.25 -12.06 0.40
CA PHE A 207 3.14 -10.99 -0.59
C PHE A 207 4.27 -11.06 -1.62
N ALA A 208 5.52 -11.28 -1.21
CA ALA A 208 6.63 -11.46 -2.14
C ALA A 208 6.45 -12.69 -3.05
N GLN A 209 5.93 -13.81 -2.54
CA GLN A 209 5.61 -15.00 -3.35
C GLN A 209 4.58 -14.69 -4.43
N ARG A 210 3.47 -14.03 -4.07
CA ARG A 210 2.40 -13.67 -5.00
C ARG A 210 2.81 -12.56 -5.98
N LEU A 211 3.65 -11.63 -5.55
CA LEU A 211 4.29 -10.64 -6.44
C LEU A 211 5.16 -11.31 -7.51
N ARG A 212 5.99 -12.29 -7.13
CA ARG A 212 6.76 -13.08 -8.09
C ARG A 212 5.86 -13.92 -9.00
N GLY A 213 4.76 -14.44 -8.48
CA GLY A 213 3.72 -15.12 -9.27
C GLY A 213 3.09 -14.22 -10.34
N ALA A 214 2.70 -13.00 -9.96
CA ALA A 214 2.16 -12.02 -10.90
C ALA A 214 3.19 -11.67 -11.99
N LEU A 215 4.46 -11.46 -11.60
CA LEU A 215 5.54 -11.23 -12.55
C LEU A 215 5.76 -12.44 -13.48
N ALA A 216 5.67 -13.67 -12.95
CA ALA A 216 5.79 -14.89 -13.75
C ALA A 216 4.72 -14.98 -14.85
N LYS A 217 3.47 -14.64 -14.54
CA LYS A 217 2.39 -14.55 -15.55
C LYS A 217 2.69 -13.48 -16.60
N GLU A 218 3.21 -12.33 -16.20
CA GLU A 218 3.56 -11.27 -17.15
C GLU A 218 4.77 -11.63 -18.03
N ARG A 219 5.70 -12.45 -17.54
CA ARG A 219 6.81 -12.99 -18.34
C ARG A 219 6.32 -13.85 -19.50
N GLU A 220 5.19 -14.54 -19.39
CA GLU A 220 4.62 -15.33 -20.49
C GLU A 220 4.33 -14.47 -21.73
N LYS A 221 4.00 -13.19 -21.54
CA LYS A 221 3.67 -12.23 -22.62
C LYS A 221 4.84 -11.32 -22.97
N HIS A 222 5.59 -10.87 -21.98
CA HIS A 222 6.58 -9.79 -22.13
C HIS A 222 8.04 -10.26 -21.97
N GLY A 223 8.26 -11.54 -21.64
CA GLY A 223 9.59 -12.10 -21.37
C GLY A 223 10.36 -11.31 -20.33
N GLU A 224 11.65 -11.11 -20.57
CA GLU A 224 12.56 -10.33 -19.71
C GLU A 224 12.16 -8.86 -19.53
N ALA A 225 11.31 -8.32 -20.39
CA ALA A 225 10.86 -6.93 -20.29
C ALA A 225 9.70 -6.76 -19.29
N ALA A 226 9.10 -7.86 -18.79
CA ALA A 226 7.99 -7.84 -17.86
C ALA A 226 8.27 -6.89 -16.68
N THR A 227 7.34 -5.96 -16.43
CA THR A 227 7.52 -4.90 -15.44
C THR A 227 6.23 -4.76 -14.66
N LEU A 228 6.25 -5.16 -13.40
CA LEU A 228 5.15 -5.03 -12.46
C LEU A 228 5.33 -3.73 -11.65
N LEU A 229 4.34 -2.85 -11.68
CA LEU A 229 4.32 -1.63 -10.85
C LEU A 229 3.58 -1.92 -9.55
N LEU A 230 4.21 -1.63 -8.41
CA LEU A 230 3.63 -1.82 -7.08
C LEU A 230 3.59 -0.48 -6.31
N PRO A 231 2.48 0.28 -6.33
CA PRO A 231 2.25 1.35 -5.36
C PRO A 231 2.12 0.75 -3.96
N MET A 232 2.94 1.20 -3.03
CA MET A 232 2.88 0.75 -1.63
C MET A 232 3.42 1.82 -0.69
N VAL A 233 3.01 1.75 0.58
CA VAL A 233 3.47 2.68 1.62
C VAL A 233 5.00 2.76 1.61
N GLN A 234 5.54 3.97 1.47
CA GLN A 234 6.97 4.19 1.23
C GLN A 234 7.89 3.48 2.25
N THR A 235 7.49 3.48 3.52
CA THR A 235 8.24 2.86 4.64
C THR A 235 8.14 1.34 4.69
N TRP A 236 7.20 0.74 3.98
CA TRP A 236 7.07 -0.71 3.92
C TRP A 236 7.97 -1.33 2.83
N ARG A 237 8.40 -0.54 1.84
CA ARG A 237 9.23 -1.01 0.72
C ARG A 237 10.47 -1.82 1.14
N PRO A 238 11.24 -1.47 2.18
CA PRO A 238 12.42 -2.25 2.56
C PRO A 238 12.10 -3.66 3.05
N ALA A 239 10.96 -3.87 3.71
CA ALA A 239 10.57 -5.19 4.19
C ALA A 239 10.18 -6.11 3.02
N ILE A 240 9.35 -5.60 2.09
CA ILE A 240 8.99 -6.33 0.86
C ILE A 240 10.22 -6.58 -0.01
N LEU A 241 11.10 -5.58 -0.19
CA LEU A 241 12.37 -5.76 -0.91
C LEU A 241 13.23 -6.85 -0.26
N GLY A 242 13.31 -6.87 1.08
CA GLY A 242 14.02 -7.91 1.82
C GLY A 242 13.46 -9.30 1.56
N MET A 243 12.14 -9.44 1.49
CA MET A 243 11.48 -10.69 1.13
C MET A 243 11.72 -11.08 -0.33
N LEU A 244 11.61 -10.14 -1.28
CA LEU A 244 11.92 -10.40 -2.69
C LEU A 244 13.38 -10.84 -2.90
N ASN A 245 14.33 -10.23 -2.18
CA ASN A 245 15.75 -10.62 -2.21
C ASN A 245 16.01 -12.02 -1.64
N SER A 246 15.10 -12.58 -0.85
CA SER A 246 15.16 -13.99 -0.43
C SER A 246 14.67 -14.96 -1.50
N THR A 247 14.24 -14.44 -2.65
CA THR A 247 13.81 -15.17 -3.85
C THR A 247 12.82 -16.29 -3.52
N PRO A 248 11.70 -15.98 -2.84
CA PRO A 248 10.76 -17.00 -2.39
C PRO A 248 10.02 -17.59 -3.60
N GLU A 249 9.68 -18.88 -3.56
CA GLU A 249 9.00 -19.54 -4.68
C GLU A 249 7.73 -18.78 -5.11
N PRO A 250 7.54 -18.52 -6.41
CA PRO A 250 6.38 -17.80 -6.90
C PRO A 250 5.09 -18.57 -6.58
N GLU A 251 4.12 -17.88 -5.99
CA GLU A 251 2.77 -18.41 -5.75
C GLU A 251 1.87 -18.05 -6.94
N GLU A 252 1.15 -19.02 -7.50
CA GLU A 252 0.28 -18.76 -8.64
C GLU A 252 -0.86 -17.79 -8.29
N ILE A 253 -1.14 -16.88 -9.21
CA ILE A 253 -2.14 -15.83 -9.05
C ILE A 253 -2.81 -15.52 -10.39
N ILE A 254 -4.07 -15.11 -10.32
CA ILE A 254 -4.87 -14.67 -11.47
C ILE A 254 -5.09 -13.16 -11.36
N SER A 255 -5.08 -12.47 -12.50
CA SER A 255 -5.39 -11.04 -12.54
C SER A 255 -6.85 -10.77 -12.19
N SER A 256 -7.10 -9.81 -11.32
CA SER A 256 -8.43 -9.38 -10.88
C SER A 256 -9.23 -8.67 -11.99
N SER A 257 -8.58 -8.19 -13.04
CA SER A 257 -9.18 -7.50 -14.20
C SER A 257 -9.24 -8.36 -15.48
N GLY A 258 -9.08 -9.68 -15.36
CA GLY A 258 -9.28 -10.60 -16.49
C GLY A 258 -10.77 -10.70 -16.87
N PRO A 259 -11.12 -11.05 -18.12
CA PRO A 259 -12.49 -11.45 -18.42
C PRO A 259 -12.82 -12.62 -17.50
N SER A 260 -13.79 -12.42 -16.61
CA SER A 260 -14.46 -13.51 -15.95
C SER A 260 -15.06 -14.37 -17.05
N GLY A 261 -14.32 -15.41 -17.46
CA GLY A 261 -14.94 -16.55 -18.10
C GLY A 261 -15.97 -17.02 -17.10
N GLN A 262 -17.24 -16.78 -17.40
CA GLN A 262 -18.36 -17.37 -16.70
C GLN A 262 -18.10 -18.87 -16.59
N GLN A 263 -17.66 -19.31 -15.42
CA GLN A 263 -17.97 -20.63 -14.93
C GLN A 263 -18.83 -20.38 -13.71
N GLU A 264 -20.08 -20.03 -14.00
CA GLU A 264 -21.19 -20.30 -13.09
C GLU A 264 -21.22 -21.82 -12.88
N GLU A 265 -21.10 -22.19 -11.61
CA GLU A 265 -21.63 -23.38 -10.93
C GLU A 265 -22.34 -24.43 -11.80
N GLU A 266 -21.82 -25.67 -11.77
CA GLU A 266 -22.62 -26.91 -11.85
C GLU A 266 -22.61 -27.61 -10.49
#